data_AF-A0AAU7PX30-F1
#
_entry.id   AF-A0AAU7PX30-F1
#
_cell.length_a   1.000
_cell.length_b   1.000
_cell.length_c   1.000
_cell.angle_alpha   90.00
_cell.angle_beta   90.00
_cell.angle_gamma   90.00
#
_symmetry.space_group_name_H-M   'P 1'
#
loop_
_entity.id
_entity.type
_entity.pdbx_description
1 polymer ?
#
loop_
_entity_poly.entity_id
_entity_poly.type
_entity_poly.pdbx_seq_one_letter_code
_entity_poly.pdbx_strand_id
1 'polypeptide(L)'
;MFKLFVSDVSDFKNLKKDLEMKKLPIEENVVNRSMLHLLSSGKLFVDFNENQIKAKFSMESEEFERIHQFSSYQYDTNFSYRFCYYLRNFSQHVGLPITEINLKEVDINSGKQIANLYIDLDYLLNSSFNWKKMRKELKEKRLENPKIDASDLVENLFHSMIELYGNYNQFFLELNHQKLISLREKLKDLALKPVKYYVSRISKYNLKYKPESFTISPLAAFAEIDEIYMELSKIGLVNIVNKNN
;
A
#
# COMPACT_ATOMS: atom_id res chain seq x y z
N MET A 1 -2.05 -5.83 -1.41
CA MET A 1 -2.56 -4.47 -1.12
C MET A 1 -1.50 -3.38 -1.25
N PHE A 2 -0.30 -3.51 -0.66
CA PHE A 2 0.73 -2.47 -0.78
C PHE A 2 1.09 -2.09 -2.22
N LYS A 3 1.28 -3.08 -3.12
CA LYS A 3 1.55 -2.83 -4.55
C LYS A 3 0.44 -2.01 -5.25
N LEU A 4 -0.82 -2.18 -4.84
CA LEU A 4 -1.93 -1.38 -5.36
C LEU A 4 -1.78 0.08 -4.95
N PHE A 5 -1.50 0.33 -3.67
CA PHE A 5 -1.22 1.68 -3.18
C PHE A 5 -0.03 2.32 -3.89
N VAL A 6 1.09 1.60 -4.07
CA VAL A 6 2.26 2.07 -4.83
C VAL A 6 1.87 2.45 -6.27
N SER A 7 1.01 1.67 -6.92
CA SER A 7 0.50 1.99 -8.25
C SER A 7 -0.27 3.31 -8.26
N ASP A 8 -1.20 3.51 -7.33
CA ASP A 8 -2.00 4.74 -7.28
C ASP A 8 -1.13 5.98 -6.94
N VAL A 9 -0.10 5.83 -6.10
CA VAL A 9 0.91 6.90 -5.88
C VAL A 9 1.63 7.23 -7.18
N SER A 10 2.07 6.21 -7.93
CA SER A 10 2.73 6.41 -9.22
C SER A 10 1.80 7.09 -10.22
N ASP A 11 0.53 6.70 -10.29
CA ASP A 11 -0.46 7.28 -11.19
C ASP A 11 -0.70 8.76 -10.86
N PHE A 12 -0.82 9.12 -9.59
CA PHE A 12 -0.93 10.51 -9.16
C PHE A 12 0.28 11.35 -9.56
N LYS A 13 1.50 10.82 -9.36
CA LYS A 13 2.74 11.49 -9.77
C LYS A 13 2.85 11.65 -11.29
N ASN A 14 2.45 10.63 -12.05
CA ASN A 14 2.48 10.68 -13.50
C ASN A 14 1.48 11.70 -14.04
N LEU A 15 0.29 11.77 -13.44
CA LEU A 15 -0.71 12.79 -13.78
C LEU A 15 -0.19 14.21 -13.54
N LYS A 16 0.51 14.45 -12.42
CA LYS A 16 1.19 15.73 -12.17
C LYS A 16 2.25 16.03 -13.23
N LYS A 17 3.06 15.04 -13.62
CA LYS A 17 4.05 15.22 -14.71
C LYS A 17 3.40 15.53 -16.05
N ASP A 18 2.28 14.90 -16.37
CA ASP A 18 1.55 15.17 -17.62
C ASP A 18 0.95 16.59 -17.63
N LEU A 19 0.48 17.09 -16.47
CA LEU A 19 0.14 18.51 -16.29
C LEU A 19 1.36 19.40 -16.59
N GLU A 20 2.55 19.07 -16.10
CA GLU A 20 3.78 19.86 -16.31
C GLU A 20 4.26 19.87 -17.77
N MET A 21 3.93 18.83 -18.54
CA MET A 21 4.34 18.65 -19.94
C MET A 21 3.33 19.18 -20.98
N LYS A 22 2.23 19.83 -20.55
CA LYS A 22 1.14 20.33 -21.43
C LYS A 22 0.59 19.26 -22.39
N LYS A 23 0.63 17.98 -22.01
CA LYS A 23 0.29 16.88 -22.94
C LYS A 23 -1.18 16.84 -23.35
N LEU A 24 -2.09 17.37 -22.53
CA LEU A 24 -3.51 17.65 -22.80
C LEU A 24 -4.09 18.46 -21.62
N PRO A 25 -5.22 19.17 -21.77
CA PRO A 25 -5.96 19.69 -20.63
C PRO A 25 -6.44 18.51 -19.78
N ILE A 26 -5.88 18.37 -18.57
CA ILE A 26 -6.35 17.40 -17.59
C ILE A 26 -7.44 18.08 -16.76
N GLU A 27 -8.65 17.54 -16.81
CA GLU A 27 -9.77 18.02 -16.03
C GLU A 27 -9.56 17.80 -14.53
N GLU A 28 -10.08 18.71 -13.70
CA GLU A 28 -9.98 18.66 -12.23
C GLU A 28 -10.55 17.35 -11.65
N ASN A 29 -11.58 16.79 -12.28
CA ASN A 29 -12.19 15.51 -11.89
C ASN A 29 -11.19 14.33 -12.01
N VAL A 30 -10.25 14.34 -12.96
CA VAL A 30 -9.25 13.29 -13.17
C VAL A 30 -8.23 13.35 -12.03
N VAL A 31 -7.79 14.55 -11.66
CA VAL A 31 -6.87 14.77 -10.54
C VAL A 31 -7.51 14.29 -9.24
N ASN A 32 -8.75 14.71 -8.99
CA ASN A 32 -9.49 14.32 -7.80
C ASN A 32 -9.76 12.80 -7.77
N ARG A 33 -10.09 12.18 -8.91
CA ARG A 33 -10.24 10.72 -9.00
C ARG A 33 -8.94 9.99 -8.64
N SER A 34 -7.81 10.44 -9.16
CA SER A 34 -6.50 9.87 -8.83
C SER A 34 -6.21 9.97 -7.33
N MET A 35 -6.45 11.14 -6.71
CA MET A 35 -6.29 11.33 -5.27
C MET A 35 -7.23 10.43 -4.46
N LEU A 36 -8.49 10.29 -4.87
CA LEU A 36 -9.47 9.41 -4.22
C LEU A 36 -9.07 7.94 -4.26
N HIS A 37 -8.54 7.46 -5.39
CA HIS A 37 -8.03 6.09 -5.52
C HIS A 37 -6.85 5.87 -4.57
N LEU A 38 -5.87 6.77 -4.57
CA LEU A 38 -4.70 6.72 -3.68
C LEU A 38 -5.08 6.68 -2.20
N LEU A 39 -5.99 7.56 -1.77
CA LEU A 39 -6.50 7.59 -0.40
C LEU A 39 -7.21 6.28 -0.04
N SER A 40 -7.96 5.71 -0.98
CA SER A 40 -8.71 4.46 -0.78
C SER A 40 -7.81 3.23 -0.72
N SER A 41 -6.81 3.12 -1.59
CA SER A 41 -5.87 2.00 -1.59
C SER A 41 -4.92 2.04 -0.40
N GLY A 42 -4.51 3.24 0.04
CA GLY A 42 -3.77 3.42 1.29
C GLY A 42 -4.55 2.88 2.50
N LYS A 43 -5.83 3.25 2.62
CA LYS A 43 -6.70 2.74 3.69
C LYS A 43 -6.91 1.22 3.58
N LEU A 44 -7.14 0.72 2.37
CA LEU A 44 -7.29 -0.73 2.11
C LEU A 44 -6.05 -1.51 2.53
N PHE A 45 -4.85 -0.99 2.27
CA PHE A 45 -3.61 -1.63 2.71
C PHE A 45 -3.55 -1.77 4.24
N VAL A 46 -3.83 -0.70 4.98
CA VAL A 46 -3.82 -0.73 6.45
C VAL A 46 -4.88 -1.71 6.98
N ASP A 47 -6.12 -1.60 6.51
CA ASP A 47 -7.22 -2.45 6.97
C ASP A 47 -7.00 -3.93 6.68
N PHE A 48 -6.45 -4.23 5.50
CA PHE A 48 -6.14 -5.59 5.12
C PHE A 48 -5.15 -6.22 6.10
N ASN A 49 -4.07 -5.51 6.44
CA ASN A 49 -3.10 -6.04 7.40
C ASN A 49 -3.74 -6.20 8.78
N GLU A 50 -4.43 -5.18 9.28
CA GLU A 50 -5.07 -5.21 10.60
C GLU A 50 -6.06 -6.38 10.73
N ASN A 51 -6.84 -6.66 9.68
CA ASN A 51 -7.77 -7.79 9.65
C ASN A 51 -7.07 -9.15 9.63
N GLN A 52 -5.98 -9.29 8.84
CA GLN A 52 -5.19 -10.52 8.83
C GLN A 52 -4.60 -10.85 10.20
N ILE A 53 -4.27 -9.81 10.96
CA ILE A 53 -3.70 -9.92 12.30
C ILE A 53 -4.78 -10.30 13.31
N LYS A 54 -5.92 -9.59 13.33
CA LYS A 54 -7.09 -9.90 14.17
C LYS A 54 -7.61 -11.32 13.95
N ALA A 55 -7.50 -11.84 12.73
CA ALA A 55 -7.89 -13.20 12.39
C ALA A 55 -6.92 -14.26 12.93
N LYS A 56 -5.65 -13.91 13.14
CA LYS A 56 -4.57 -14.85 13.52
C LYS A 56 -4.24 -14.82 15.01
N PHE A 57 -4.34 -13.66 15.65
CA PHE A 57 -3.87 -13.42 17.01
C PHE A 57 -5.01 -12.91 17.90
N SER A 58 -5.02 -13.33 19.17
CA SER A 58 -5.95 -12.78 20.17
C SER A 58 -5.55 -11.35 20.54
N MET A 59 -6.52 -10.54 20.97
CA MET A 59 -6.26 -9.15 21.39
C MET A 59 -5.32 -9.03 22.59
N GLU A 60 -5.16 -10.10 23.38
CA GLU A 60 -4.29 -10.14 24.56
C GLU A 60 -2.87 -10.65 24.24
N SER A 61 -2.60 -11.02 22.99
CA SER A 61 -1.29 -11.56 22.60
C SER A 61 -0.24 -10.46 22.42
N GLU A 62 1.01 -10.79 22.73
CA GLU A 62 2.15 -9.89 22.51
C GLU A 62 2.31 -9.53 21.03
N GLU A 63 1.98 -10.45 20.13
CA GLU A 63 2.00 -10.23 18.69
C GLU A 63 0.99 -9.15 18.26
N PHE A 64 -0.23 -9.24 18.78
CA PHE A 64 -1.26 -8.24 18.48
C PHE A 64 -0.85 -6.86 18.98
N GLU A 65 -0.36 -6.78 20.22
CA GLU A 65 0.08 -5.54 20.86
C GLU A 65 1.23 -4.89 20.07
N ARG A 66 2.26 -5.67 19.71
CA ARG A 66 3.41 -5.15 18.95
C ARG A 66 3.00 -4.57 17.59
N ILE A 67 2.04 -5.20 16.93
CA ILE A 67 1.56 -4.67 15.65
C ILE A 67 0.66 -3.44 15.82
N HIS A 68 -0.17 -3.44 16.86
CA HIS A 68 -0.96 -2.28 17.22
C HIS A 68 -0.06 -1.07 17.46
N GLN A 69 1.09 -1.27 18.14
CA GLN A 69 2.08 -0.23 18.37
C GLN A 69 2.64 0.38 17.09
N PHE A 70 2.97 -0.40 16.05
CA PHE A 70 3.48 0.15 14.78
C PHE A 70 2.45 1.06 14.09
N SER A 71 1.19 0.63 14.09
CA SER A 71 0.09 1.35 13.45
C SER A 71 -0.25 2.62 14.23
N SER A 72 -0.29 2.51 15.56
CA SER A 72 -0.53 3.64 16.46
C SER A 72 0.61 4.65 16.43
N TYR A 73 1.87 4.20 16.35
CA TYR A 73 3.03 5.09 16.20
C TYR A 73 2.92 5.98 14.96
N GLN A 74 2.59 5.40 13.80
CA GLN A 74 2.40 6.18 12.57
C GLN A 74 1.23 7.13 12.67
N TYR A 75 0.13 6.68 13.31
CA TYR A 75 -0.98 7.56 13.59
C TYR A 75 -0.55 8.70 14.51
N ASP A 76 0.17 8.49 15.60
CA ASP A 76 0.46 9.56 16.55
C ASP A 76 1.56 10.53 16.07
N THR A 77 2.51 10.05 15.26
CA THR A 77 3.69 10.85 14.88
C THR A 77 3.60 11.48 13.48
N ASN A 78 2.81 10.93 12.56
CA ASN A 78 2.77 11.42 11.18
C ASN A 78 1.46 12.14 10.85
N PHE A 79 1.55 13.45 10.65
CA PHE A 79 0.41 14.28 10.25
C PHE A 79 -0.21 13.80 8.94
N SER A 80 0.58 13.60 7.88
CA SER A 80 0.10 13.26 6.55
C SER A 80 -0.68 11.93 6.55
N TYR A 81 -0.19 10.93 7.29
CA TYR A 81 -0.87 9.67 7.48
C TYR A 81 -2.25 9.85 8.13
N ARG A 82 -2.32 10.55 9.29
CA ARG A 82 -3.60 10.83 9.95
C ARG A 82 -4.52 11.68 9.08
N PHE A 83 -3.99 12.73 8.47
CA PHE A 83 -4.77 13.67 7.70
C PHE A 83 -5.37 12.98 6.48
N CYS A 84 -4.60 12.17 5.75
CA CYS A 84 -5.11 11.36 4.64
C CYS A 84 -6.20 10.38 5.07
N TYR A 85 -6.11 9.79 6.27
CA TYR A 85 -7.21 8.97 6.83
C TYR A 85 -8.51 9.77 6.96
N TYR A 86 -8.46 10.98 7.53
CA TYR A 86 -9.66 11.82 7.65
C TYR A 86 -10.10 12.41 6.31
N LEU A 87 -9.17 12.82 5.46
CA LEU A 87 -9.41 13.36 4.13
C LEU A 87 -10.12 12.34 3.23
N ARG A 88 -9.75 11.06 3.32
CA ARG A 88 -10.45 9.97 2.65
C ARG A 88 -11.92 9.94 3.08
N ASN A 89 -12.18 9.97 4.38
CA ASN A 89 -13.56 9.92 4.91
C ASN A 89 -14.36 11.18 4.56
N PHE A 90 -13.73 12.35 4.62
CA PHE A 90 -14.29 13.59 4.10
C PHE A 90 -14.69 13.41 2.63
N SER A 91 -13.78 12.87 1.82
CA SER A 91 -13.97 12.79 0.38
C SER A 91 -14.99 11.75 -0.08
N GLN A 92 -15.36 10.82 0.81
CA GLN A 92 -16.43 9.86 0.55
C GLN A 92 -17.83 10.37 0.88
N HIS A 93 -17.93 11.38 1.73
CA HIS A 93 -19.21 11.77 2.31
C HIS A 93 -19.57 13.24 2.10
N VAL A 94 -18.59 14.10 1.79
CA VAL A 94 -18.78 15.55 1.84
C VAL A 94 -18.25 16.27 0.60
N GLY A 95 -17.00 16.04 0.19
CA GLY A 95 -16.37 16.89 -0.83
C GLY A 95 -15.27 16.23 -1.64
N LEU A 96 -14.56 17.02 -2.46
CA LEU A 96 -13.39 16.56 -3.21
C LEU A 96 -12.10 17.02 -2.52
N PRO A 97 -11.02 16.22 -2.55
CA PRO A 97 -9.81 16.54 -1.80
C PRO A 97 -8.97 17.68 -2.42
N ILE A 98 -8.78 17.68 -3.74
CA ILE A 98 -8.01 18.72 -4.44
C ILE A 98 -8.96 19.85 -4.80
N THR A 99 -8.69 21.04 -4.25
CA THR A 99 -9.56 22.21 -4.39
C THR A 99 -9.02 23.25 -5.37
N GLU A 100 -7.73 23.16 -5.71
CA GLU A 100 -7.08 24.14 -6.60
C GLU A 100 -5.93 23.50 -7.37
N ILE A 101 -5.86 23.84 -8.66
CA ILE A 101 -4.80 23.43 -9.58
C ILE A 101 -4.16 24.70 -10.15
N ASN A 102 -2.93 24.98 -9.74
CA ASN A 102 -2.18 26.13 -10.20
C ASN A 102 -1.12 25.71 -11.22
N LEU A 103 -1.26 26.21 -12.44
CA LEU A 103 -0.32 25.99 -13.53
C LEU A 103 0.48 27.28 -13.74
N LYS A 104 1.79 27.22 -13.50
CA LYS A 104 2.70 28.37 -13.68
C LYS A 104 3.70 28.05 -14.78
N GLU A 105 3.68 28.85 -15.86
CA GLU A 105 4.68 28.73 -16.91
C GLU A 105 6.06 29.13 -16.38
N VAL A 106 7.06 28.29 -16.61
CA VAL A 106 8.46 28.55 -16.20
C VAL A 106 9.30 28.99 -17.38
N ASP A 107 9.01 28.47 -18.56
CA ASP A 107 9.74 28.77 -19.78
C ASP A 107 8.79 28.74 -20.98
N ILE A 108 8.59 29.91 -21.58
CA ILE A 108 7.71 30.16 -22.72
C ILE A 108 8.19 29.38 -23.96
N ASN A 109 9.51 29.12 -24.07
CA ASN A 109 10.10 28.51 -25.26
C ASN A 109 10.12 26.97 -25.20
N SER A 110 10.20 26.36 -24.01
CA SER A 110 10.15 24.89 -23.86
C SER A 110 8.76 24.33 -23.59
N GLY A 111 7.77 25.19 -23.34
CA GLY A 111 6.41 24.78 -22.99
C GLY A 111 6.30 24.12 -21.61
N LYS A 112 7.36 24.18 -20.79
CA LYS A 112 7.41 23.57 -19.47
C LYS A 112 6.70 24.46 -18.44
N GLN A 113 5.80 23.84 -17.67
CA GLN A 113 5.09 24.50 -16.57
C GLN A 113 5.26 23.73 -15.27
N ILE A 114 5.09 24.43 -14.14
CA ILE A 114 4.95 23.82 -12.82
C ILE A 114 3.46 23.64 -12.56
N ALA A 115 3.09 22.42 -12.15
CA ALA A 115 1.75 22.11 -11.68
C ALA A 115 1.77 21.96 -10.16
N ASN A 116 1.06 22.84 -9.46
CA ASN A 116 0.84 22.75 -8.02
C ASN A 116 -0.60 22.35 -7.74
N LEU A 117 -0.78 21.37 -6.85
CA LEU A 117 -2.07 20.83 -6.48
C LEU A 117 -2.29 21.14 -5.00
N TYR A 118 -3.37 21.84 -4.68
CA TYR A 118 -3.62 22.32 -3.33
C TYR A 118 -4.94 21.80 -2.75
N ILE A 119 -4.91 21.70 -1.42
CA ILE A 119 -6.05 21.39 -0.57
C ILE A 119 -6.28 22.61 0.34
N ASP A 120 -7.42 23.27 0.17
CA ASP A 120 -7.81 24.46 0.94
C ASP A 120 -8.35 24.07 2.32
N LEU A 121 -7.69 24.53 3.38
CA LEU A 121 -8.09 24.24 4.76
C LEU A 121 -9.36 24.96 5.20
N ASP A 122 -9.67 26.13 4.65
CA ASP A 122 -10.95 26.81 4.91
C ASP A 122 -12.11 26.04 4.29
N TYR A 123 -11.95 25.53 3.07
CA TYR A 123 -12.93 24.64 2.46
C TYR A 123 -13.20 23.42 3.36
N LEU A 124 -12.15 22.76 3.86
CA LEU A 124 -12.29 21.60 4.74
C LEU A 124 -12.92 21.95 6.10
N LEU A 125 -12.48 23.04 6.74
CA LEU A 125 -12.89 23.42 8.10
C LEU A 125 -14.30 24.02 8.18
N ASN A 126 -14.78 24.61 7.08
CA ASN A 126 -16.13 25.18 6.94
C ASN A 126 -17.15 24.17 6.40
N SER A 127 -16.72 22.94 6.08
CA SER A 127 -17.62 21.86 5.69
C SER A 127 -18.40 21.26 6.87
N SER A 128 -19.41 20.44 6.58
CA SER A 128 -20.19 19.69 7.58
C SER A 128 -19.44 18.49 8.18
N PHE A 129 -18.22 18.19 7.72
CA PHE A 129 -17.48 17.00 8.17
C PHE A 129 -16.93 17.15 9.59
N ASN A 130 -17.13 16.11 10.40
CA ASN A 130 -16.58 16.07 11.75
C ASN A 130 -15.13 15.57 11.76
N TRP A 131 -14.19 16.52 11.76
CA TRP A 131 -12.75 16.26 11.84
C TRP A 131 -12.26 15.74 13.20
N LYS A 132 -13.12 15.60 14.21
CA LYS A 132 -12.79 15.08 15.56
C LYS A 132 -11.51 15.75 16.11
N LYS A 133 -10.52 14.95 16.56
CA LYS A 133 -9.25 15.41 17.12
C LYS A 133 -8.39 16.17 16.10
N MET A 134 -8.52 15.87 14.80
CA MET A 134 -7.77 16.52 13.71
C MET A 134 -8.18 17.99 13.52
N ARG A 135 -9.38 18.40 13.96
CA ARG A 135 -9.86 19.79 13.79
C ARG A 135 -8.92 20.82 14.41
N LYS A 136 -8.32 20.53 15.58
CA LYS A 136 -7.41 21.46 16.26
C LYS A 136 -6.13 21.65 15.44
N GLU A 137 -5.50 20.55 15.05
CA GLU A 137 -4.27 20.54 14.26
C GLU A 137 -4.45 21.23 12.89
N LEU A 138 -5.60 21.04 12.23
CA LEU A 138 -5.91 21.74 10.98
C LEU A 138 -6.08 23.25 11.15
N LYS A 139 -6.66 23.70 12.27
CA LYS A 139 -6.75 25.13 12.57
C LYS A 139 -5.38 25.76 12.80
N GLU A 140 -4.50 25.05 13.52
CA GLU A 140 -3.12 25.49 13.76
C GLU A 140 -2.35 25.58 12.45
N LYS A 141 -2.40 24.53 11.61
CA LYS A 141 -1.78 24.56 10.28
C LYS A 141 -2.34 25.64 9.37
N ARG A 142 -3.65 25.90 9.41
CA ARG A 142 -4.27 26.98 8.63
C ARG A 142 -3.68 28.36 8.98
N LEU A 143 -3.33 28.59 10.25
CA LEU A 143 -2.69 29.85 10.66
C LEU A 143 -1.29 30.03 10.06
N GLU A 144 -0.58 28.93 9.81
CA GLU A 144 0.75 28.93 9.17
C GLU A 144 0.63 29.02 7.65
N ASN A 145 -0.23 28.19 7.06
CA ASN A 145 -0.50 28.15 5.63
C ASN A 145 -1.95 27.67 5.39
N PRO A 146 -2.80 28.46 4.70
CA PRO A 146 -4.19 28.07 4.45
C PRO A 146 -4.33 26.90 3.47
N LYS A 147 -3.25 26.52 2.76
CA LYS A 147 -3.26 25.45 1.75
C LYS A 147 -2.24 24.37 2.08
N ILE A 148 -2.62 23.12 1.87
CA ILE A 148 -1.70 21.98 1.90
C ILE A 148 -1.31 21.62 0.46
N ASP A 149 -0.01 21.46 0.19
CA ASP A 149 0.47 20.90 -1.08
C ASP A 149 0.20 19.40 -1.11
N ALA A 150 -0.58 18.96 -2.11
CA ALA A 150 -0.97 17.56 -2.22
C ALA A 150 0.20 16.65 -2.61
N SER A 151 1.23 17.17 -3.29
CA SER A 151 2.42 16.39 -3.65
C SER A 151 3.23 16.06 -2.40
N ASP A 152 3.48 17.07 -1.56
CA ASP A 152 4.17 16.88 -0.28
C ASP A 152 3.37 15.97 0.66
N LEU A 153 2.05 16.11 0.66
CA LEU A 153 1.16 15.25 1.43
C LEU A 153 1.28 13.78 0.99
N VAL A 154 1.22 13.53 -0.32
CA VAL A 154 1.34 12.18 -0.90
C VAL A 154 2.70 11.57 -0.61
N GLU A 155 3.77 12.36 -0.67
CA GLU A 155 5.13 11.85 -0.43
C GLU A 155 5.34 11.46 1.04
N ASN A 156 4.88 12.30 1.96
CA ASN A 156 4.90 11.98 3.38
C ASN A 156 4.02 10.78 3.73
N LEU A 157 2.83 10.65 3.10
CA LEU A 157 1.99 9.47 3.25
C LEU A 157 2.71 8.22 2.72
N PHE A 158 3.36 8.31 1.56
CA PHE A 158 4.08 7.21 0.95
C PHE A 158 5.20 6.69 1.85
N HIS A 159 5.97 7.61 2.47
CA HIS A 159 7.00 7.26 3.45
C HIS A 159 6.43 6.51 4.65
N SER A 160 5.36 7.02 5.28
CA SER A 160 4.68 6.31 6.39
C SER A 160 4.21 4.91 6.00
N MET A 161 3.67 4.76 4.79
CA MET A 161 3.18 3.47 4.32
C MET A 161 4.32 2.50 4.00
N ILE A 162 5.47 2.98 3.52
CA ILE A 162 6.70 2.17 3.37
C ILE A 162 7.17 1.67 4.73
N GLU A 163 7.21 2.53 5.75
CA GLU A 163 7.62 2.14 7.10
C GLU A 163 6.69 1.08 7.69
N LEU A 164 5.37 1.26 7.57
CA LEU A 164 4.39 0.23 7.95
C LEU A 164 4.62 -1.08 7.21
N TYR A 165 4.80 -1.01 5.89
CA TYR A 165 5.08 -2.20 5.08
C TYR A 165 6.35 -2.92 5.54
N GLY A 166 7.43 -2.18 5.81
CA GLY A 166 8.66 -2.73 6.37
C GLY A 166 8.43 -3.42 7.71
N ASN A 167 7.75 -2.76 8.64
CA ASN A 167 7.45 -3.28 9.97
C ASN A 167 6.60 -4.57 9.91
N TYR A 168 5.58 -4.63 9.07
CA TYR A 168 4.77 -5.84 8.88
C TYR A 168 5.60 -7.01 8.32
N ASN A 169 6.47 -6.76 7.35
CA ASN A 169 7.31 -7.80 6.75
C ASN A 169 8.41 -8.28 7.70
N GLN A 170 9.00 -7.37 8.47
CA GLN A 170 9.96 -7.71 9.51
C GLN A 170 9.33 -8.59 10.57
N PHE A 171 8.14 -8.20 11.06
CA PHE A 171 7.40 -8.99 12.03
C PHE A 171 6.98 -10.36 11.48
N PHE A 172 6.53 -10.42 10.21
CA PHE A 172 6.27 -11.69 9.53
C PHE A 172 7.51 -12.59 9.51
N LEU A 173 8.67 -12.04 9.16
CA LEU A 173 9.91 -12.80 9.11
C LEU A 173 10.25 -13.35 10.50
N GLU A 174 10.25 -12.52 11.54
CA GLU A 174 10.56 -12.95 12.91
C GLU A 174 9.71 -14.14 13.38
N LEU A 175 8.40 -14.09 13.10
CA LEU A 175 7.48 -15.16 13.51
C LEU A 175 7.62 -16.45 12.70
N ASN A 176 7.99 -16.36 11.43
CA ASN A 176 7.87 -17.49 10.50
C ASN A 176 9.22 -18.02 10.00
N HIS A 177 10.34 -17.34 10.28
CA HIS A 177 11.63 -17.67 9.69
C HIS A 177 12.08 -19.11 9.99
N GLN A 178 12.06 -19.51 11.25
CA GLN A 178 12.47 -20.87 11.65
C GLN A 178 11.57 -21.94 11.04
N LYS A 179 10.27 -21.65 10.95
CA LYS A 179 9.29 -22.55 10.32
C LYS A 179 9.56 -22.67 8.81
N LEU A 180 9.86 -21.57 8.13
CA LEU A 180 10.19 -21.56 6.70
C LEU A 180 11.48 -22.34 6.42
N ILE A 181 12.51 -22.18 7.26
CA ILE A 181 13.76 -22.96 7.16
C ILE A 181 13.47 -24.45 7.36
N SER A 182 12.76 -24.82 8.44
CA SER A 182 12.44 -26.22 8.72
C SER A 182 11.62 -26.87 7.61
N LEU A 183 10.64 -26.14 7.04
CA LEU A 183 9.88 -26.61 5.88
C LEU A 183 10.77 -26.81 4.66
N ARG A 184 11.69 -25.88 4.39
CA ARG A 184 12.64 -25.98 3.28
C ARG A 184 13.55 -27.21 3.41
N GLU A 185 14.08 -27.48 4.61
CA GLU A 185 14.92 -28.66 4.84
C GLU A 185 14.13 -29.97 4.67
N LYS A 186 12.93 -30.06 5.24
CA LYS A 186 12.06 -31.24 5.04
C LYS A 186 11.75 -31.50 3.56
N LEU A 187 11.55 -30.45 2.77
CA LEU A 187 11.32 -30.60 1.34
C LEU A 187 12.57 -31.09 0.59
N LYS A 188 13.78 -30.73 1.05
CA LYS A 188 15.03 -31.24 0.48
C LYS A 188 15.23 -32.72 0.79
N ASP A 189 14.88 -33.15 2.00
CA ASP A 189 14.96 -34.56 2.41
C ASP A 189 14.07 -35.47 1.56
N LEU A 190 13.00 -34.93 0.98
CA LEU A 190 12.13 -35.63 0.04
C LEU A 190 12.74 -35.77 -1.38
N ALA A 191 14.00 -35.37 -1.57
CA ALA A 191 14.71 -35.35 -2.86
C ALA A 191 13.96 -34.60 -3.97
N LEU A 192 13.10 -33.65 -3.59
CA LEU A 192 12.34 -32.82 -4.51
C LEU A 192 13.27 -31.73 -5.07
N LYS A 193 13.34 -31.61 -6.40
CA LYS A 193 13.95 -30.47 -7.11
C LYS A 193 13.25 -29.16 -6.73
N PRO A 194 13.94 -28.00 -6.74
CA PRO A 194 13.34 -26.69 -6.47
C PRO A 194 12.54 -26.20 -7.69
N VAL A 195 11.42 -26.86 -7.97
CA VAL A 195 10.50 -26.54 -9.08
C VAL A 195 9.06 -26.43 -8.55
N LYS A 196 8.16 -25.84 -9.33
CA LYS A 196 6.73 -25.83 -8.99
C LYS A 196 6.15 -27.23 -9.15
N TYR A 197 5.66 -27.78 -8.04
CA TYR A 197 4.97 -29.06 -8.02
C TYR A 197 3.47 -28.85 -8.17
N TYR A 198 2.79 -29.87 -8.67
CA TYR A 198 1.34 -29.88 -8.77
C TYR A 198 0.80 -31.23 -8.32
N VAL A 199 -0.35 -31.22 -7.66
CA VAL A 199 -1.13 -32.41 -7.34
C VAL A 199 -2.20 -32.58 -8.41
N SER A 200 -2.19 -33.73 -9.08
CA SER A 200 -3.29 -34.17 -9.92
C SER A 200 -4.31 -34.97 -9.10
N ARG A 201 -5.59 -34.62 -9.15
CA ARG A 201 -6.67 -35.38 -8.53
C ARG A 201 -7.63 -35.90 -9.59
N ILE A 202 -7.95 -37.18 -9.49
CA ILE A 202 -8.92 -37.85 -10.36
C ILE A 202 -9.83 -38.75 -9.52
N SER A 203 -11.14 -38.74 -9.82
CA SER A 203 -12.08 -39.64 -9.14
C SER A 203 -11.89 -41.07 -9.65
N LYS A 204 -12.21 -42.09 -8.84
CA LYS A 204 -12.18 -43.50 -9.28
C LYS A 204 -13.02 -43.74 -10.54
N TYR A 205 -14.17 -43.06 -10.63
CA TYR A 205 -15.04 -43.12 -11.82
C TYR A 205 -14.34 -42.56 -13.05
N ASN A 206 -13.78 -41.35 -12.97
CA ASN A 206 -13.08 -40.72 -14.09
C ASN A 206 -11.82 -41.49 -14.47
N LEU A 207 -11.09 -42.06 -13.51
CA LEU A 207 -9.92 -42.89 -13.80
C LEU A 207 -10.26 -44.07 -14.74
N LYS A 208 -11.47 -44.63 -14.64
CA LYS A 208 -11.93 -45.74 -15.47
C LYS A 208 -12.61 -45.31 -16.77
N TYR A 209 -13.38 -44.21 -16.74
CA TYR A 209 -14.28 -43.86 -17.85
C TYR A 209 -13.95 -42.54 -18.57
N LYS A 210 -13.17 -41.66 -17.94
CA LYS A 210 -12.75 -40.33 -18.45
C LYS A 210 -11.37 -39.93 -17.90
N PRO A 211 -10.28 -40.66 -18.23
CA PRO A 211 -8.97 -40.48 -17.60
C PRO A 211 -8.36 -39.09 -17.80
N GLU A 212 -8.77 -38.39 -18.87
CA GLU A 212 -8.43 -36.99 -19.15
C GLU A 212 -9.08 -35.97 -18.20
N SER A 213 -10.14 -36.36 -17.46
CA SER A 213 -10.89 -35.46 -16.58
C SER A 213 -10.30 -35.44 -15.16
N PHE A 214 -9.09 -34.92 -15.03
CA PHE A 214 -8.42 -34.66 -13.75
C PHE A 214 -8.29 -33.16 -13.46
N THR A 215 -8.17 -32.81 -12.18
CA THR A 215 -7.84 -31.44 -11.75
C THR A 215 -6.38 -31.36 -11.35
N ILE A 216 -5.74 -30.25 -11.69
CA ILE A 216 -4.37 -29.94 -11.30
C ILE A 216 -4.43 -28.76 -10.32
N SER A 217 -3.79 -28.89 -9.17
CA SER A 217 -3.62 -27.80 -8.21
C SER A 217 -2.15 -27.65 -7.83
N PRO A 218 -1.60 -26.42 -7.73
CA PRO A 218 -0.22 -26.22 -7.31
C PRO A 218 0.00 -26.79 -5.91
N LEU A 219 1.11 -27.48 -5.73
CA LEU A 219 1.60 -27.92 -4.43
C LEU A 219 2.57 -26.85 -3.93
N ALA A 220 2.10 -26.04 -2.99
CA ALA A 220 2.94 -25.02 -2.38
C ALA A 220 4.09 -25.68 -1.61
N ALA A 221 5.33 -25.47 -2.05
CA ALA A 221 6.49 -26.14 -1.48
C ALA A 221 7.75 -25.25 -1.54
N PHE A 222 8.55 -25.35 -2.60
CA PHE A 222 9.80 -24.60 -2.71
C PHE A 222 9.62 -23.21 -3.32
N ALA A 223 8.87 -23.13 -4.41
CA ALA A 223 8.73 -21.89 -5.17
C ALA A 223 8.09 -20.78 -4.32
N GLU A 224 7.11 -21.09 -3.48
CA GLU A 224 6.44 -20.12 -2.62
C GLU A 224 7.35 -19.64 -1.49
N ILE A 225 8.16 -20.52 -0.91
CA ILE A 225 9.15 -20.14 0.09
C ILE A 225 10.20 -19.22 -0.55
N ASP A 226 10.72 -19.59 -1.72
CA ASP A 226 11.68 -18.75 -2.45
C ASP A 226 11.06 -17.41 -2.88
N GLU A 227 9.81 -17.39 -3.32
CA GLU A 227 9.06 -16.16 -3.63
C GLU A 227 8.95 -15.24 -2.41
N ILE A 228 8.67 -15.78 -1.21
CA ILE A 228 8.67 -15.01 0.03
C ILE A 228 10.05 -14.38 0.27
N TYR A 229 11.13 -15.17 0.23
CA TYR A 229 12.48 -14.64 0.44
C TYR A 229 12.88 -13.62 -0.63
N MET A 230 12.47 -13.81 -1.89
CA MET A 230 12.70 -12.84 -2.97
C MET A 230 12.02 -11.51 -2.69
N GLU A 231 10.75 -11.51 -2.28
CA GLU A 231 10.04 -10.28 -1.94
C GLU A 231 10.64 -9.59 -0.70
N LEU A 232 11.04 -10.34 0.32
CA LEU A 232 11.74 -9.80 1.50
C LEU A 232 13.13 -9.24 1.15
N SER A 233 13.81 -9.83 0.16
CA SER A 233 15.12 -9.35 -0.29
C SER A 233 15.03 -8.03 -1.04
N LYS A 234 13.96 -7.83 -1.84
CA LYS A 234 13.71 -6.56 -2.54
C LYS A 234 13.59 -5.36 -1.60
N ILE A 235 13.22 -5.60 -0.34
CA ILE A 235 13.11 -4.57 0.71
C ILE A 235 14.26 -4.62 1.72
N GLY A 236 15.32 -5.38 1.44
CA GLY A 236 16.54 -5.39 2.26
C GLY A 236 16.45 -6.15 3.58
N LEU A 237 15.38 -6.94 3.81
CA LEU A 237 15.23 -7.70 5.06
C LEU A 237 16.01 -9.03 5.07
N VAL A 238 16.31 -9.57 3.89
CA VAL A 238 17.07 -10.82 3.74
C VAL A 238 18.04 -10.73 2.58
N ASN A 239 19.20 -11.36 2.73
CA ASN A 239 20.17 -11.53 1.65
C ASN A 239 20.00 -12.91 1.02
N ILE A 240 19.57 -12.94 -0.25
CA ILE A 240 19.62 -14.17 -1.03
C ILE A 240 21.04 -14.35 -1.52
N VAL A 241 21.81 -15.18 -0.82
CA VAL A 241 23.05 -15.70 -1.38
C VAL A 241 22.63 -16.68 -2.47
N ASN A 242 22.68 -16.24 -3.74
CA ASN A 242 22.61 -17.17 -4.87
C ASN A 242 23.80 -18.13 -4.73
N LYS A 243 23.58 -19.28 -4.10
CA LYS A 243 24.44 -20.43 -4.29
C LYS A 243 24.16 -20.96 -5.69
N ASN A 244 24.74 -20.29 -6.68
CA ASN A 244 24.94 -20.87 -8.00
C ASN A 244 25.92 -22.03 -7.80
N ASN A 245 25.40 -23.25 -7.70
CA ASN A 245 26.12 -24.50 -7.94
C ASN A 245 25.28 -25.34 -8.90
#